data_AF-X1A2Z3-F1
#
_entry.id   AF-X1A2Z3-F1
#
_cell.length_a   1.000
_cell.length_b   1.000
_cell.length_c   1.000
_cell.angle_alpha   90.00
_cell.angle_beta   90.00
_cell.angle_gamma   90.00
#
_symmetry.space_group_name_H-M   'P 1'
#
loop_
_entity.id
_entity.type
_entity.pdbx_description
1 polymer ?
#
loop_
_entity_poly.entity_id
_entity_poly.type
_entity_poly.pdbx_seq_one_letter_code
_entity_poly.pdbx_strand_id
1 'polypeptide(L)'
;MTKPYPCPGKCVYCPGESSQPGVKVAQSYTGREPAAMRSINCNFDPYEQVKSRIGDLEAIAHNVDKIELIIMGGTFLSTDIEYQKSFIQGALEGVIDKRVSSLNKAKKIAEKSSRTLVGLTIETRPDYCTPKYIDYMLNYSATRVEIG
;
A
#
# COMPACT_ATOMS: atom_id res chain seq x y z
N MET A 1 2.21 3.67 2.02
CA MET A 1 1.57 4.59 1.06
C MET A 1 2.21 4.40 -0.30
N THR A 2 1.44 4.49 -1.36
CA THR A 2 1.98 4.43 -2.73
C THR A 2 2.79 5.69 -3.05
N LYS A 3 3.57 5.64 -4.13
CA LYS A 3 4.23 6.84 -4.66
C LYS A 3 3.17 7.90 -4.99
N PRO A 4 3.51 9.20 -4.90
CA PRO A 4 2.62 10.25 -5.37
C PRO A 4 2.39 10.06 -6.87
N TYR A 5 1.14 9.80 -7.26
CA TYR A 5 0.68 9.80 -8.63
C TYR A 5 -0.40 10.89 -8.80
N PRO A 6 -0.47 11.54 -9.97
CA PRO A 6 -1.55 12.47 -10.26
C PRO A 6 -2.91 11.81 -10.05
N CYS A 7 -3.81 12.49 -9.34
CA CYS A 7 -5.18 12.01 -9.21
C CYS A 7 -5.94 12.24 -10.52
N PRO A 8 -6.65 11.24 -11.06
CA PRO A 8 -7.49 11.42 -12.24
C PRO A 8 -8.76 12.24 -11.95
N GLY A 9 -9.03 12.53 -10.67
CA GLY A 9 -10.19 13.30 -10.22
C GLY A 9 -9.81 14.69 -9.78
N LYS A 10 -10.81 15.58 -9.81
CA LYS A 10 -10.69 16.93 -9.26
C LYS A 10 -11.58 17.03 -8.01
N CYS A 11 -10.96 17.10 -6.84
CA CYS A 11 -11.66 17.29 -5.58
C CYS A 11 -11.32 18.66 -4.99
N VAL A 12 -12.35 19.48 -4.74
CA VAL A 12 -12.18 20.85 -4.20
C VAL A 12 -11.72 20.87 -2.74
N TYR A 13 -11.92 19.77 -2.02
CA TYR A 13 -11.53 19.63 -0.62
C TYR A 13 -10.20 18.90 -0.43
N CYS A 14 -9.66 18.26 -1.48
CA CYS A 14 -8.33 17.67 -1.39
C CYS A 14 -7.32 18.79 -1.13
N PRO A 15 -6.48 18.65 -0.10
CA PRO A 15 -5.52 19.69 0.25
C PRO A 15 -4.48 19.86 -0.89
N GLY A 16 -4.26 18.79 -1.67
CA GLY A 16 -3.51 18.84 -2.91
C GLY A 16 -2.02 19.06 -2.69
N GLU A 17 -1.26 19.09 -3.79
CA GLU A 17 0.20 19.13 -3.70
C GLU A 17 0.76 20.43 -3.13
N SER A 18 0.02 21.55 -3.23
CA SER A 18 0.44 22.85 -2.68
C SER A 18 0.45 22.88 -1.15
N SER A 19 -0.36 22.04 -0.50
CA SER A 19 -0.43 21.92 0.96
C SER A 19 0.69 21.10 1.58
N GLN A 20 1.46 20.37 0.76
CA GLN A 20 2.47 19.42 1.21
C GLN A 20 3.88 20.05 1.22
N PRO A 21 4.51 20.26 2.38
CA PRO A 21 5.87 20.75 2.47
C PRO A 21 6.87 19.65 2.10
N GLY A 22 7.82 19.94 1.21
CA GLY A 22 8.89 18.99 0.84
C GLY A 22 8.44 17.90 -0.13
N VAL A 23 8.75 16.64 0.19
CA VAL A 23 8.49 15.47 -0.67
C VAL A 23 6.99 15.21 -0.78
N LYS A 24 6.51 15.04 -2.01
CA LYS A 24 5.09 14.84 -2.29
C LYS A 24 4.63 13.43 -1.91
N VAL A 25 3.39 13.36 -1.42
CA VAL A 25 2.66 12.13 -1.08
C VAL A 25 1.28 12.16 -1.76
N ALA A 26 0.45 11.15 -1.52
CA ALA A 26 -0.91 11.12 -2.06
C ALA A 26 -1.68 12.41 -1.74
N GLN A 27 -2.47 12.91 -2.71
CA GLN A 27 -3.05 14.26 -2.68
C GLN A 27 -3.98 14.55 -1.50
N SER A 28 -4.54 13.52 -0.87
CA SER A 28 -5.40 13.63 0.31
C SER A 28 -4.62 13.81 1.62
N TYR A 29 -3.29 13.68 1.62
CA TYR A 29 -2.42 13.69 2.80
C TYR A 29 -1.52 14.94 2.82
N THR A 30 -1.02 15.31 4.00
CA THR A 30 -0.14 16.48 4.19
C THR A 30 1.36 16.14 4.13
N GLY A 31 1.71 14.86 4.27
CA GLY A 31 3.11 14.41 4.32
C GLY A 31 3.71 14.42 5.73
N ARG A 32 2.94 14.86 6.74
CA ARG A 32 3.35 14.90 8.15
C ARG A 32 2.78 13.76 8.97
N GLU A 33 1.87 12.98 8.40
CA GLU A 33 1.30 11.80 9.05
C GLU A 33 2.40 10.73 9.21
N PRO A 34 2.44 9.95 10.32
CA PRO A 34 3.49 8.97 10.54
C PRO A 34 3.68 7.96 9.40
N ALA A 35 2.58 7.53 8.78
CA ALA A 35 2.64 6.65 7.62
C ALA A 35 3.23 7.34 6.38
N ALA A 36 2.85 8.60 6.14
CA ALA A 36 3.35 9.39 5.02
C ALA A 36 4.85 9.69 5.19
N MET A 37 5.28 10.10 6.38
CA MET A 37 6.70 10.33 6.72
C MET A 37 7.54 9.06 6.55
N ARG A 38 7.01 7.90 6.98
CA ARG A 38 7.67 6.61 6.74
C ARG A 38 7.82 6.31 5.26
N SER A 39 6.76 6.54 4.47
CA SER A 39 6.82 6.35 3.03
C SER A 39 7.88 7.24 2.37
N ILE A 40 8.02 8.50 2.82
CA ILE A 40 9.08 9.40 2.37
C ILE A 40 10.47 8.85 2.74
N ASN A 41 10.68 8.47 4.00
CA ASN A 41 11.97 7.94 4.48
C ASN A 41 12.38 6.63 3.78
N CYS A 42 11.41 5.82 3.40
CA CYS A 42 11.62 4.58 2.64
C CYS A 42 11.64 4.78 1.12
N ASN A 43 11.67 6.02 0.62
CA ASN A 43 11.61 6.35 -0.82
C ASN A 43 10.43 5.68 -1.57
N PHE A 44 9.32 5.48 -0.85
CA PHE A 44 8.14 4.76 -1.29
C PHE A 44 8.39 3.31 -1.75
N ASP A 45 9.50 2.68 -1.31
CA ASP A 45 9.71 1.24 -1.48
C ASP A 45 8.74 0.48 -0.56
N PRO A 46 7.86 -0.37 -1.11
CA PRO A 46 6.82 -1.05 -0.31
C PRO A 46 7.38 -2.08 0.67
N TYR A 47 8.49 -2.74 0.36
CA TYR A 47 9.10 -3.73 1.26
C TYR A 47 9.76 -3.03 2.43
N GLU A 48 10.52 -1.96 2.18
CA GLU A 48 11.16 -1.18 3.25
C GLU A 48 10.12 -0.54 4.16
N GLN A 49 9.00 -0.05 3.61
CA GLN A 49 7.90 0.48 4.40
C GLN A 49 7.29 -0.56 5.34
N VAL A 50 7.00 -1.75 4.82
CA VAL A 50 6.40 -2.84 5.62
C VAL A 50 7.40 -3.34 6.66
N LYS A 51 8.65 -3.60 6.27
CA LYS A 51 9.70 -4.06 7.17
C LYS A 51 9.98 -3.06 8.30
N SER A 52 10.08 -1.77 7.96
CA SER A 52 10.21 -0.70 8.96
C SER A 52 9.03 -0.70 9.92
N ARG A 53 7.78 -0.84 9.44
CA ARG A 53 6.61 -0.83 10.31
C ARG A 53 6.53 -2.06 11.21
N ILE A 54 6.87 -3.23 10.71
CA ILE A 54 6.95 -4.46 11.52
C ILE A 54 8.01 -4.27 12.62
N GLY A 55 9.21 -3.80 12.26
CA GLY A 55 10.30 -3.56 13.22
C GLY A 55 9.92 -2.56 14.31
N ASP A 56 9.25 -1.45 13.96
CA ASP A 56 8.74 -0.49 14.94
C ASP A 56 7.79 -1.14 15.96
N LEU A 57 6.88 -2.02 15.50
CA LEU A 57 5.91 -2.70 16.36
C LEU A 57 6.58 -3.74 17.27
N GLU A 58 7.51 -4.52 16.73
CA GLU A 58 8.29 -5.49 17.52
C GLU A 58 9.17 -4.80 18.56
N ALA A 59 9.75 -3.63 18.24
CA ALA A 59 10.55 -2.83 19.17
C ALA A 59 9.76 -2.32 20.39
N ILE A 60 8.44 -2.15 20.24
CA ILE A 60 7.52 -1.83 21.35
C ILE A 60 6.78 -3.07 21.89
N ALA A 61 7.35 -4.26 21.67
CA ALA A 61 6.91 -5.55 22.20
C ALA A 61 5.54 -6.06 21.71
N HIS A 62 5.04 -5.58 20.57
CA HIS A 62 3.89 -6.21 19.92
C HIS A 62 4.32 -7.53 19.26
N ASN A 63 3.51 -8.58 19.42
CA ASN A 63 3.63 -9.78 18.60
C ASN A 63 3.01 -9.50 17.22
N VAL A 64 3.77 -9.70 16.15
CA VAL A 64 3.37 -9.36 14.77
C VAL A 64 3.25 -10.63 13.93
N ASP A 65 2.42 -11.55 14.39
CA ASP A 65 2.14 -12.86 13.77
C ASP A 65 1.01 -12.80 12.73
N LYS A 66 0.05 -11.88 12.90
CA LYS A 66 -1.07 -11.66 11.96
C LYS A 66 -1.10 -10.21 11.50
N ILE A 67 -1.04 -10.01 10.19
CA ILE A 67 -0.93 -8.68 9.58
C ILE A 67 -2.10 -8.44 8.63
N GLU A 68 -2.71 -7.27 8.77
CA GLU A 68 -3.54 -6.67 7.71
C GLU A 68 -2.72 -5.56 7.03
N LEU A 69 -2.60 -5.63 5.71
CA LEU A 69 -1.98 -4.56 4.92
C LEU A 69 -3.04 -3.56 4.47
N ILE A 70 -2.71 -2.27 4.51
CA ILE A 70 -3.57 -1.20 4.01
C ILE A 70 -2.79 -0.38 2.98
N ILE A 71 -3.25 -0.39 1.74
CA ILE A 71 -2.67 0.36 0.62
C ILE A 71 -3.32 1.73 0.58
N MET A 72 -2.65 2.69 1.21
CA MET A 72 -3.09 4.07 1.32
C MET A 72 -2.68 4.93 0.13
N GLY A 73 -3.57 5.85 -0.27
CA GLY A 73 -3.32 6.92 -1.24
C GLY A 73 -4.52 7.31 -2.11
N GLY A 74 -5.59 6.50 -2.12
CA GLY A 74 -6.84 6.74 -2.86
C GLY A 74 -6.78 6.55 -4.39
N THR A 75 -5.62 6.66 -5.02
CA THR A 75 -5.46 6.59 -6.49
C THR A 75 -4.65 5.37 -6.96
N PHE A 76 -4.41 4.39 -6.08
CA PHE A 76 -3.59 3.22 -6.41
C PHE A 76 -4.06 2.50 -7.68
N LEU A 77 -5.38 2.26 -7.81
CA LEU A 77 -5.95 1.54 -8.95
C LEU A 77 -5.96 2.34 -10.26
N SER A 78 -5.70 3.64 -10.22
CA SER A 78 -5.54 4.46 -11.44
C SER A 78 -4.12 4.48 -11.98
N THR A 79 -3.15 3.89 -11.27
CA THR A 79 -1.76 3.79 -11.72
C THR A 79 -1.56 2.65 -12.73
N ASP A 80 -0.38 2.59 -13.35
CA ASP A 80 -0.04 1.50 -14.27
C ASP A 80 -0.09 0.12 -13.60
N ILE A 81 -0.62 -0.87 -14.30
CA ILE A 81 -0.80 -2.24 -13.78
C ILE A 81 0.52 -2.87 -13.31
N GLU A 82 1.63 -2.59 -14.00
CA GLU A 82 2.95 -3.09 -13.58
C GLU A 82 3.43 -2.44 -12.29
N TYR A 83 3.15 -1.15 -12.10
CA TYR A 83 3.40 -0.50 -10.81
C TYR A 83 2.53 -1.13 -9.71
N GLN A 84 1.23 -1.32 -9.95
CA GLN A 84 0.34 -1.96 -8.99
C GLN A 84 0.84 -3.33 -8.55
N LYS A 85 1.17 -4.21 -9.51
CA LYS A 85 1.71 -5.55 -9.23
C LYS A 85 3.01 -5.49 -8.45
N SER A 86 3.96 -4.64 -8.87
CA SER A 86 5.26 -4.50 -8.20
C SER A 86 5.12 -3.98 -6.77
N PHE A 87 4.16 -3.07 -6.54
CA PHE A 87 3.90 -2.50 -5.23
C PHE A 87 3.34 -3.55 -4.27
N ILE A 88 2.31 -4.29 -4.69
CA ILE A 88 1.74 -5.38 -3.89
C ILE A 88 2.78 -6.48 -3.65
N GLN A 89 3.55 -6.85 -4.68
CA GLN A 89 4.62 -7.82 -4.52
C GLN A 89 5.60 -7.37 -3.45
N GLY A 90 6.14 -6.15 -3.54
CA GLY A 90 7.10 -5.67 -2.55
C GLY A 90 6.50 -5.55 -1.14
N ALA A 91 5.23 -5.18 -1.01
CA ALA A 91 4.57 -5.17 0.29
C ALA A 91 4.48 -6.59 0.90
N LEU A 92 4.11 -7.59 0.09
CA LEU A 92 4.11 -9.00 0.49
C LEU A 92 5.51 -9.49 0.84
N GLU A 93 6.51 -9.14 0.03
CA GLU A 93 7.92 -9.44 0.28
C GLU A 93 8.37 -8.90 1.65
N GLY A 94 7.87 -7.73 2.06
CA GLY A 94 8.17 -7.15 3.36
C GLY A 94 7.57 -7.95 4.51
N VAL A 95 6.36 -8.52 4.32
CA VAL A 95 5.72 -9.41 5.32
C VAL A 95 6.51 -10.71 5.48
N ILE A 96 6.90 -11.34 4.37
CA ILE A 96 7.66 -12.60 4.38
C ILE A 96 9.17 -12.41 4.58
N ASP A 97 9.63 -11.15 4.68
CA ASP A 97 11.02 -10.72 4.74
C ASP A 97 11.94 -11.36 3.68
N LYS A 98 11.47 -11.42 2.43
CA LYS A 98 12.19 -12.07 1.33
C LYS A 98 11.78 -11.51 -0.02
N ARG A 99 12.77 -11.10 -0.83
CA ARG A 99 12.58 -10.73 -2.24
C ARG A 99 12.33 -11.95 -3.12
N VAL A 100 11.40 -11.85 -4.06
CA VAL A 100 11.04 -12.93 -4.97
C VAL A 100 10.92 -12.44 -6.41
N SER A 101 10.81 -13.38 -7.36
CA SER A 101 10.78 -13.06 -8.79
C SER A 101 9.38 -12.70 -9.33
N SER A 102 8.30 -12.93 -8.57
CA SER A 102 6.94 -12.61 -9.00
C SER A 102 5.94 -12.53 -7.84
N LEU A 103 4.88 -11.75 -8.05
CA LEU A 103 3.74 -11.62 -7.14
C LEU A 103 3.14 -12.98 -6.76
N ASN A 104 2.92 -13.87 -7.74
CA ASN A 104 2.36 -15.20 -7.47
C ASN A 104 3.27 -16.05 -6.58
N LYS A 105 4.59 -15.90 -6.70
CA LYS A 105 5.54 -16.57 -5.81
C LYS A 105 5.51 -15.97 -4.41
N ALA A 106 5.38 -14.64 -4.29
CA ALA A 106 5.22 -13.96 -3.00
C ALA A 106 4.00 -14.49 -2.25
N LYS A 107 2.84 -14.57 -2.93
CA LYS A 107 1.59 -15.11 -2.37
C LYS A 107 1.73 -16.55 -1.86
N LYS A 108 2.28 -17.45 -2.67
CA LYS A 108 2.50 -18.86 -2.30
C LYS A 108 3.43 -19.02 -1.08
N ILE A 109 4.41 -18.14 -0.93
CA ILE A 109 5.29 -18.15 0.25
C ILE A 109 4.57 -17.55 1.45
N ALA A 110 3.82 -16.46 1.26
CA ALA A 110 3.04 -15.81 2.31
C ALA A 110 2.01 -16.75 2.96
N GLU A 111 1.39 -17.65 2.19
CA GLU A 111 0.48 -18.71 2.70
C GLU A 111 1.13 -19.64 3.74
N LYS A 112 2.45 -19.76 3.75
CA LYS A 112 3.22 -20.63 4.65
C LYS A 112 4.18 -19.86 5.56
N SER A 113 4.10 -18.53 5.55
CA SER A 113 4.95 -17.65 6.34
C SER A 113 4.60 -17.73 7.82
N SER A 114 5.58 -17.49 8.70
CA SER A 114 5.32 -17.33 10.15
C SER A 114 4.44 -16.12 10.43
N ARG A 115 4.59 -15.05 9.63
CA ARG A 115 3.69 -13.89 9.63
C ARG A 115 2.59 -14.12 8.60
N THR A 116 1.37 -14.33 9.07
CA THR A 116 0.20 -14.57 8.23
C THR A 116 -0.40 -13.25 7.77
N LEU A 117 -0.54 -13.08 6.45
CA LEU A 117 -1.35 -11.99 5.91
C LEU A 117 -2.83 -12.40 5.99
N VAL A 118 -3.58 -11.77 6.88
CA VAL A 118 -5.00 -12.06 7.11
C VAL A 118 -5.93 -11.16 6.30
N GLY A 119 -5.42 -10.04 5.79
CA GLY A 119 -6.21 -9.12 4.98
C GLY A 119 -5.36 -8.13 4.20
N LEU A 120 -5.93 -7.67 3.11
CA LEU A 120 -5.38 -6.60 2.28
C LEU A 120 -6.52 -5.63 1.96
N THR A 121 -6.37 -4.41 2.45
CA THR A 121 -7.29 -3.30 2.21
C THR A 121 -6.72 -2.38 1.15
N ILE A 122 -7.53 -2.04 0.15
CA ILE A 122 -7.18 -1.05 -0.88
C ILE A 122 -8.12 0.15 -0.76
N GLU A 123 -7.54 1.33 -0.55
CA GLU A 123 -8.26 2.60 -0.70
C GLU A 123 -8.44 2.91 -2.19
N THR A 124 -9.66 3.29 -2.58
CA THR A 124 -9.95 3.67 -3.96
C THR A 124 -11.05 4.72 -4.03
N ARG A 125 -11.21 5.30 -5.22
CA ARG A 125 -12.34 6.17 -5.54
C ARG A 125 -13.52 5.34 -6.07
N PRO A 126 -14.77 5.82 -5.93
CA PRO A 126 -15.96 5.10 -6.40
C PRO A 126 -15.92 4.75 -7.90
N ASP A 127 -15.34 5.62 -8.73
CA ASP A 127 -15.18 5.44 -10.18
C ASP A 127 -14.14 4.35 -10.56
N TYR A 128 -13.32 3.92 -9.60
CA TYR A 128 -12.33 2.84 -9.74
C TYR A 128 -12.75 1.56 -9.01
N CYS A 129 -14.07 1.35 -8.85
CA CYS A 129 -14.67 0.15 -8.25
C CYS A 129 -15.61 -0.59 -9.22
N THR A 130 -15.34 -0.51 -10.53
CA THR A 130 -16.06 -1.27 -11.57
C THR A 130 -15.60 -2.74 -11.59
N PRO A 131 -16.33 -3.67 -12.25
CA PRO A 131 -15.95 -5.09 -12.29
C PRO A 131 -14.49 -5.34 -12.71
N LYS A 132 -13.99 -4.59 -13.69
CA LYS A 132 -12.59 -4.65 -14.13
C LYS A 132 -11.60 -4.39 -12.98
N TYR A 133 -11.85 -3.37 -12.16
CA TYR A 133 -10.97 -3.03 -11.04
C TYR A 133 -11.14 -4.00 -9.88
N ILE A 134 -12.35 -4.51 -9.66
CA ILE A 134 -12.61 -5.58 -8.69
C ILE A 134 -11.80 -6.84 -9.06
N ASP A 135 -11.75 -7.23 -10.34
CA ASP A 135 -10.92 -8.34 -10.80
C ASP A 135 -9.43 -8.10 -10.50
N TYR A 136 -8.93 -6.87 -10.63
CA TYR A 136 -7.57 -6.53 -10.22
C TYR A 136 -7.38 -6.67 -8.71
N MET A 137 -8.30 -6.16 -7.90
CA MET A 137 -8.26 -6.29 -6.44
C MET A 137 -8.24 -7.77 -6.01
N LEU A 138 -9.09 -8.62 -6.60
CA LEU A 138 -9.10 -10.07 -6.38
C LEU A 138 -7.76 -10.69 -6.80
N ASN A 139 -7.22 -10.29 -7.95
CA ASN A 139 -5.89 -10.72 -8.41
C ASN A 139 -4.75 -10.23 -7.51
N TYR A 140 -4.97 -9.22 -6.65
CA TYR A 140 -4.02 -8.80 -5.62
C TYR A 140 -4.26 -9.48 -4.26
N SER A 141 -5.32 -10.29 -4.14
CA SER A 141 -5.79 -10.90 -2.89
C SER A 141 -6.33 -9.87 -1.88
N ALA A 142 -6.91 -8.76 -2.37
CA ALA A 142 -7.61 -7.81 -1.52
C ALA A 142 -8.86 -8.46 -0.89
N THR A 143 -9.09 -8.15 0.38
CA THR A 143 -10.21 -8.68 1.18
C THR A 143 -11.17 -7.58 1.64
N ARG A 144 -10.75 -6.32 1.55
CA ARG A 144 -11.53 -5.15 1.94
C ARG A 144 -11.21 -3.97 1.03
N VAL A 145 -12.20 -3.12 0.78
CA VAL A 145 -12.08 -1.93 -0.04
C VAL A 145 -12.61 -0.75 0.76
N GLU A 146 -11.86 0.34 0.81
CA GLU A 146 -12.29 1.61 1.39
C GLU A 146 -12.56 2.59 0.26
N ILE A 147 -13.79 3.08 0.17
CA ILE A 147 -14.24 4.00 -0.89
C ILE A 147 -14.37 5.40 -0.30
N GLY A 148 -13.64 6.36 -0.89
CA GLY A 148 -13.63 7.77 -0.49
C GLY A 148 -14.38 8.69 -1.44
#